data_AF-A0A183TIU8-F1
#
_entry.id   AF-A0A183TIU8-F1
#
_cell.length_a   1.000
_cell.length_b   1.000
_cell.length_c   1.000
_cell.angle_alpha   90.00
_cell.angle_beta   90.00
_cell.angle_gamma   90.00
#
_symmetry.space_group_name_H-M   'P 1'
#
loop_
_entity.id
_entity.type
_entity.pdbx_description
1 polymer ?
#
loop_
_entity_poly.entity_id
_entity_poly.type
_entity_poly.pdbx_seq_one_letter_code
_entity_poly.pdbx_strand_id
1 'polypeptide(L)'
;MNSKNLLYIALRDVDTPELEYLKEFNIRYFTMADVKEIGIEKVMQLAIKAISEQPNCNIHLSFDIDALDPKFANSTGTPVPGGLTLDEGKYICRSLAMTGEQAHLFMIAVS
;
A
#
# COMPACT_ATOMS: atom_id res chain seq x y z
N MET A 1 -2.25 -15.93 10.07
CA MET A 1 -2.73 -14.97 9.05
C MET A 1 -2.63 -15.64 7.69
N ASN A 2 -3.62 -15.48 6.81
CA ASN A 2 -3.60 -16.03 5.46
C ASN A 2 -2.97 -14.98 4.52
N SER A 3 -1.96 -15.37 3.72
CA SER A 3 -1.23 -14.45 2.83
C SER A 3 -2.13 -13.77 1.79
N LYS A 4 -3.28 -14.38 1.46
CA LYS A 4 -4.29 -13.83 0.53
C LYS A 4 -4.98 -12.55 1.05
N ASN A 5 -4.87 -12.28 2.34
CA ASN A 5 -5.50 -11.13 3.00
C ASN A 5 -4.55 -9.95 3.15
N LEU A 6 -3.34 -10.04 2.57
CA LEU A 6 -2.35 -8.99 2.60
C LEU A 6 -2.22 -8.34 1.22
N LEU A 7 -2.16 -7.02 1.21
CA LEU A 7 -1.95 -6.23 0.01
C LEU A 7 -1.02 -5.06 0.31
N TYR A 8 0.08 -4.98 -0.43
CA TYR A 8 1.03 -3.87 -0.33
C TYR A 8 0.75 -2.82 -1.41
N ILE A 9 0.89 -1.54 -1.06
CA ILE A 9 0.76 -0.42 -1.99
C ILE A 9 2.02 0.42 -1.88
N ALA A 10 2.47 0.96 -3.02
CA ALA A 10 3.64 1.83 -3.08
C ALA A 10 4.94 1.14 -2.64
N LEU A 11 5.09 -0.16 -2.91
CA LEU A 11 6.36 -0.88 -2.72
C LEU A 11 7.50 -0.13 -3.42
N ARG A 12 8.53 0.23 -2.66
CA ARG A 12 9.73 0.94 -3.12
C ARG A 12 10.94 0.09 -2.77
N ASP A 13 11.94 0.08 -3.65
CA ASP A 13 13.25 -0.54 -3.41
C ASP A 13 13.22 -1.99 -2.86
N VAL A 14 12.27 -2.79 -3.35
CA VAL A 14 12.12 -4.18 -2.91
C VAL A 14 13.19 -5.05 -3.56
N ASP A 15 13.97 -5.73 -2.73
CA ASP A 15 15.03 -6.61 -3.21
C ASP A 15 14.44 -7.83 -3.95
N THR A 16 15.21 -8.39 -4.89
CA THR A 16 14.79 -9.57 -5.68
C THR A 16 14.30 -10.74 -4.81
N PRO A 17 14.96 -11.12 -3.70
CA PRO A 17 14.47 -12.18 -2.82
C PRO A 17 13.11 -11.85 -2.18
N GLU A 18 12.86 -10.59 -1.81
CA GLU A 18 11.57 -10.18 -1.25
C GLU A 18 10.45 -10.25 -2.29
N LEU A 19 10.74 -9.85 -3.54
CA LEU A 19 9.80 -10.03 -4.65
C LEU A 19 9.50 -11.51 -4.92
N GLU A 20 10.50 -12.38 -4.80
CA GLU A 20 10.31 -13.83 -4.92
C GLU A 20 9.44 -14.37 -3.79
N TYR A 21 9.65 -13.93 -2.55
CA TYR A 21 8.78 -14.28 -1.42
C TYR A 21 7.33 -13.81 -1.62
N LEU A 22 7.12 -12.57 -2.05
CA LEU A 22 5.77 -12.05 -2.33
C LEU A 22 5.05 -12.90 -3.38
N LYS A 23 5.78 -13.35 -4.42
CA LYS A 23 5.27 -14.26 -5.45
C LYS A 23 4.99 -15.66 -4.90
N GLU A 24 5.90 -16.22 -4.12
CA GLU A 24 5.78 -17.56 -3.52
C GLU A 24 4.52 -17.66 -2.63
N PHE A 25 4.30 -16.64 -1.79
CA PHE A 25 3.15 -16.60 -0.89
C PHE A 25 1.88 -16.03 -1.54
N ASN A 26 1.94 -15.69 -2.83
CA ASN A 26 0.85 -15.11 -3.61
C ASN A 26 0.24 -13.87 -2.93
N ILE A 27 1.11 -13.02 -2.38
CA ILE A 27 0.75 -11.76 -1.75
C ILE A 27 0.58 -10.73 -2.86
N ARG A 28 -0.54 -10.00 -2.83
CA ARG A 28 -0.83 -8.96 -3.82
C ARG A 28 -0.03 -7.71 -3.47
N TYR A 29 0.53 -7.04 -4.47
CA TYR A 29 1.26 -5.80 -4.24
C TYR A 29 1.17 -4.86 -5.44
N PHE A 30 1.35 -3.58 -5.15
CA PHE A 30 1.57 -2.51 -6.13
C PHE A 30 2.85 -1.77 -5.74
N THR A 31 3.72 -1.58 -6.72
CA THR A 31 4.98 -0.84 -6.58
C THR A 31 4.78 0.65 -6.85
N MET A 32 5.77 1.47 -6.48
CA MET A 32 5.80 2.87 -6.90
C MET A 32 5.85 3.05 -8.42
N ALA A 33 6.32 2.05 -9.19
CA ALA A 33 6.24 2.07 -10.64
C ALA A 33 4.79 1.97 -11.11
N ASP A 34 4.02 1.05 -10.53
CA ASP A 34 2.58 0.91 -10.82
C ASP A 34 1.81 2.19 -10.49
N VAL A 35 2.09 2.79 -9.32
CA VAL A 35 1.47 4.07 -8.92
C VAL A 35 1.78 5.18 -9.93
N LYS A 36 3.00 5.24 -10.46
CA LYS A 36 3.39 6.24 -11.47
C LYS A 36 2.80 5.97 -12.85
N GLU A 37 2.60 4.70 -13.21
CA GLU A 37 2.09 4.30 -14.52
C GLU A 37 0.57 4.47 -14.63
N ILE A 38 -0.18 3.94 -13.67
CA ILE A 38 -1.64 3.90 -13.73
C ILE A 38 -2.33 4.87 -12.77
N GLY A 39 -1.57 5.54 -11.89
CA GLY A 39 -2.06 6.51 -10.92
C GLY A 39 -2.64 5.87 -9.64
N ILE A 40 -2.54 6.60 -8.53
CA ILE A 40 -3.00 6.11 -7.22
C ILE A 40 -4.49 5.77 -7.19
N GLU A 41 -5.32 6.51 -7.93
CA GLU A 41 -6.75 6.27 -8.02
C GLU A 41 -7.05 4.89 -8.58
N LYS A 42 -6.37 4.51 -9.67
CA LYS A 42 -6.57 3.21 -10.29
C LYS A 42 -6.05 2.09 -9.40
N VAL A 43 -4.89 2.29 -8.77
CA VAL A 43 -4.33 1.35 -7.79
C VAL A 43 -5.32 1.09 -6.65
N MET A 44 -5.91 2.14 -6.06
CA MET A 44 -6.88 1.99 -4.98
C MET A 44 -8.16 1.28 -5.43
N GLN A 45 -8.67 1.55 -6.64
CA GLN A 45 -9.82 0.82 -7.18
C GLN A 45 -9.54 -0.68 -7.30
N LEU A 46 -8.35 -1.05 -7.80
CA LEU A 46 -7.94 -2.43 -7.94
C LEU A 46 -7.72 -3.09 -6.57
N ALA A 47 -7.08 -2.39 -5.63
CA ALA A 47 -6.84 -2.87 -4.29
C ALA A 47 -8.14 -3.13 -3.51
N ILE A 48 -9.08 -2.18 -3.54
CA ILE A 48 -10.38 -2.34 -2.88
C ILE A 48 -11.14 -3.50 -3.51
N LYS A 49 -11.21 -3.57 -4.85
CA LYS A 49 -11.87 -4.69 -5.54
C LYS A 49 -11.27 -6.05 -5.14
N ALA A 50 -9.95 -6.13 -5.07
CA ALA A 50 -9.21 -7.31 -4.65
C ALA A 50 -9.55 -7.75 -3.21
N ILE A 51 -9.83 -6.81 -2.31
CA ILE A 51 -10.16 -7.08 -0.90
C ILE A 51 -11.65 -7.40 -0.73
N SER A 52 -12.54 -6.68 -1.41
CA SER A 52 -14.00 -6.82 -1.34
C SER A 52 -14.55 -8.14 -1.92
N GLU A 53 -13.73 -8.95 -2.58
CA GLU A 53 -14.10 -10.31 -2.99
C GLU A 53 -14.35 -11.26 -1.80
N GLN A 54 -13.97 -10.87 -0.58
CA GLN A 54 -14.18 -11.65 0.64
C GLN A 54 -15.40 -11.18 1.43
N PRO A 55 -16.38 -12.04 1.73
CA PRO A 55 -17.54 -11.67 2.54
C PRO A 55 -17.13 -11.35 4.00
N ASN A 56 -17.72 -10.30 4.59
CA ASN A 56 -17.42 -9.81 5.95
C ASN A 56 -15.94 -9.44 6.15
N CYS A 57 -15.34 -8.77 5.16
CA CYS A 57 -13.99 -8.26 5.29
C CYS A 57 -13.96 -7.05 6.24
N ASN A 58 -12.95 -6.96 7.09
CA ASN A 58 -12.64 -5.76 7.85
C ASN A 58 -11.30 -5.23 7.33
N ILE A 59 -11.28 -4.00 6.82
CA ILE A 59 -10.11 -3.43 6.13
C ILE A 59 -9.17 -2.75 7.13
N HIS A 60 -7.88 -3.06 6.98
CA HIS A 60 -6.86 -2.75 7.96
C HIS A 60 -5.63 -2.03 7.26
N LEU A 61 -5.26 -0.76 7.57
CA LEU A 61 -4.28 0.14 6.84
C LEU A 61 -3.18 0.83 7.73
N SER A 62 -2.12 0.16 8.14
CA SER A 62 -1.00 0.81 8.83
C SER A 62 -0.09 1.54 7.84
N PHE A 63 -0.18 2.86 7.89
CA PHE A 63 0.51 3.76 7.01
C PHE A 63 1.82 4.18 7.65
N ASP A 64 2.94 3.74 7.08
CA ASP A 64 4.26 4.26 7.47
C ASP A 64 4.49 5.62 6.78
N ILE A 65 5.03 6.56 7.55
CA ILE A 65 5.29 7.92 7.07
C ILE A 65 6.45 7.96 6.07
N ASP A 66 7.33 6.96 6.10
CA ASP A 66 8.47 6.81 5.19
C ASP A 66 8.08 6.39 3.75
N ALA A 67 6.83 5.97 3.56
CA ALA A 67 6.23 5.72 2.25
C ALA A 67 5.99 7.04 1.49
N LEU A 68 5.88 8.17 2.21
CA LEU A 68 5.84 9.48 1.59
C LEU A 68 7.23 9.85 1.05
N ASP A 69 7.24 10.64 -0.03
CA ASP A 69 8.48 11.20 -0.53
C ASP A 69 9.16 12.02 0.59
N PRO A 70 10.48 11.88 0.80
CA PRO A 70 11.22 12.56 1.87
C PRO A 70 11.01 14.08 1.90
N LYS A 71 10.67 14.69 0.76
CA LYS A 71 10.30 16.12 0.69
C LYS A 71 9.12 16.48 1.58
N PHE A 72 8.22 15.54 1.86
CA PHE A 72 7.04 15.72 2.70
C PHE A 72 7.19 15.08 4.08
N ALA A 73 8.03 14.05 4.21
CA ALA A 73 8.30 13.34 5.46
C ALA A 73 9.80 13.11 5.67
N ASN A 74 10.49 14.10 6.25
CA ASN A 74 11.87 13.95 6.69
C ASN A 74 11.88 13.15 8.01
N SER A 75 11.92 11.82 7.95
CA SER A 75 11.89 11.01 9.18
C SER A 75 12.82 9.78 9.21
N THR A 76 13.76 9.63 8.26
CA THR A 76 14.69 8.47 8.27
C THR A 76 16.13 8.84 7.90
N GLY A 77 17.08 8.01 8.34
CA GLY A 77 18.52 8.16 8.08
C GLY A 77 18.97 7.87 6.63
N THR A 78 18.06 7.37 5.79
CA THR A 78 18.30 7.04 4.37
C THR A 78 17.06 7.42 3.55
N PRO A 79 16.88 8.70 3.20
CA PRO A 79 15.74 9.14 2.40
C PRO A 79 15.85 8.60 0.97
N VAL A 80 14.92 7.71 0.58
CA VAL A 80 14.84 7.20 -0.79
C VAL A 80 13.84 8.06 -1.59
N PRO A 81 14.27 8.82 -2.60
CA PRO A 81 13.38 9.69 -3.38
C PRO A 81 12.39 8.91 -4.22
N GLY A 82 11.24 9.52 -4.53
CA GLY A 82 10.23 8.96 -5.42
C GLY A 82 9.18 8.09 -4.73
N GLY A 83 8.88 8.39 -3.47
CA GLY A 83 7.74 7.86 -2.71
C GLY A 83 6.43 8.60 -3.02
N LEU A 84 5.39 8.33 -2.24
CA LEU A 84 4.07 8.94 -2.40
C LEU A 84 4.10 10.44 -2.12
N THR A 85 3.37 11.21 -2.90
CA THR A 85 3.06 12.60 -2.54
C THR A 85 2.08 12.64 -1.36
N LEU A 86 2.05 13.76 -0.65
CA LEU A 86 1.12 13.96 0.46
C LEU A 86 -0.35 13.80 0.00
N ASP A 87 -0.68 14.23 -1.21
CA ASP A 87 -2.04 14.14 -1.74
C ASP A 87 -2.42 12.70 -2.12
N GLU A 88 -1.48 11.91 -2.64
CA GLU A 88 -1.69 10.48 -2.86
C GLU A 88 -1.90 9.73 -1.54
N GLY A 89 -1.08 10.02 -0.51
CA GLY A 89 -1.27 9.46 0.83
C GLY A 89 -2.65 9.80 1.42
N LYS A 90 -3.08 11.06 1.33
CA LYS A 90 -4.43 11.49 1.74
C LYS A 90 -5.52 10.79 0.94
N TYR A 91 -5.30 10.59 -0.36
CA TYR A 91 -6.26 9.93 -1.24
C TYR A 91 -6.46 8.46 -0.83
N ILE A 92 -5.40 7.74 -0.48
CA ILE A 92 -5.48 6.38 0.06
C ILE A 92 -6.38 6.34 1.30
N CYS A 93 -6.10 7.20 2.29
CA CYS A 93 -6.87 7.28 3.53
C CYS A 93 -8.34 7.61 3.27
N ARG A 94 -8.62 8.57 2.38
CA ARG A 94 -10.00 8.96 2.03
C ARG A 94 -10.75 7.84 1.32
N SER A 95 -10.09 7.14 0.39
CA SER A 95 -10.69 6.05 -0.38
C SER A 95 -11.11 4.90 0.53
N LEU A 96 -10.28 4.55 1.52
CA LEU A 96 -10.65 3.53 2.51
C LEU A 96 -11.74 4.00 3.47
N ALA A 97 -11.71 5.25 3.92
CA ALA A 97 -12.77 5.77 4.78
C ALA A 97 -14.16 5.74 4.09
N MET A 98 -14.19 5.86 2.76
CA MET A 98 -15.42 5.82 1.97
C MET A 98 -16.00 4.41 1.76
N THR A 99 -15.27 3.33 2.07
CA THR A 99 -15.80 1.96 1.87
C THR A 99 -16.86 1.57 2.89
N GLY A 100 -16.94 2.25 4.04
CA GLY A 100 -18.01 2.07 5.03
C GLY A 100 -17.94 0.77 5.85
N GLU A 101 -16.90 -0.05 5.70
CA GLU A 101 -16.67 -1.25 6.51
C GLU A 101 -15.99 -0.86 7.86
N GLN A 102 -16.21 -1.64 8.93
CA GLN A 102 -15.59 -1.37 10.23
C GLN A 102 -14.07 -1.61 10.17
N ALA A 103 -13.34 -0.56 9.80
CA ALA A 103 -11.91 -0.58 9.55
C ALA A 103 -11.11 -0.51 10.85
N HIS A 104 -10.80 -1.66 11.45
CA HIS A 104 -9.64 -1.77 12.33
C HIS A 104 -8.42 -2.02 11.44
N LEU A 105 -7.19 -1.59 11.83
CA LEU A 105 -6.09 -1.38 10.86
C LEU A 105 -4.62 -1.94 11.13
N PHE A 106 -3.93 -2.57 10.13
CA PHE A 106 -2.53 -3.16 9.96
C PHE A 106 -2.38 -3.28 8.45
N MET A 107 -1.36 -2.58 7.97
CA MET A 107 -0.60 -2.72 6.75
C MET A 107 0.83 -2.66 7.29
N ILE A 108 1.68 -3.62 6.96
CA ILE A 108 3.06 -3.56 7.42
C ILE A 108 3.78 -2.55 6.52
N ALA A 109 4.60 -1.72 7.16
CA ALA A 109 5.49 -0.75 6.53
C ALA A 109 6.14 -1.29 5.26
N VAL A 110 6.29 -0.40 4.30
CA VAL A 110 7.18 -0.57 3.15
C VAL A 110 8.35 0.35 3.42
N SER A 111 9.43 -0.20 3.96
CA SER A 111 10.75 0.40 3.83
C SER A 111 11.27 0.12 2.43
#